data_AF-X1L1C0-F1
#
_entry.id   AF-X1L1C0-F1
#
_cell.length_a   1.000
_cell.length_b   1.000
_cell.length_c   1.000
_cell.angle_alpha   90.00
_cell.angle_beta   90.00
_cell.angle_gamma   90.00
#
_symmetry.space_group_name_H-M   'P 1'
#
loop_
_entity.id
_entity.type
_entity.pdbx_description
1 polymer ?
#
loop_
_entity_poly.entity_id
_entity_poly.type
_entity_poly.pdbx_seq_one_letter_code
_entity_poly.pdbx_strand_id
1 'polypeptide(L)' 'RAINNLYFEEKGLSVESEMQFLAKKNKLRMLEIPITTLYEERAKRSPLFHGFGVLIRVVLLILRKNK' A
#
# COMPACT_ATOMS: atom_id res chain seq x y z
N ARG A 1 8.31 -10.19 17.09
CA ARG A 1 8.22 -10.59 15.66
C ARG A 1 7.47 -9.50 14.91
N ALA A 2 8.04 -8.89 13.87
CA ALA A 2 7.43 -7.74 13.17
C ALA A 2 6.04 -8.04 12.58
N ILE A 3 5.85 -9.26 12.06
CA ILE A 3 4.60 -9.70 11.44
C ILE A 3 3.40 -9.71 12.40
N ASN A 4 3.64 -9.91 13.70
CA ASN A 4 2.57 -9.91 14.70
C ASN A 4 1.99 -8.51 14.97
N ASN A 5 2.61 -7.45 14.43
CA ASN A 5 2.18 -6.06 14.63
C ASN A 5 1.51 -5.47 13.37
N LEU A 6 1.32 -6.27 12.32
CA LEU A 6 0.76 -5.85 11.05
C LEU A 6 -0.62 -6.52 10.85
N TYR A 7 -1.68 -5.82 11.25
CA TYR A 7 -3.06 -6.22 11.03
C TYR A 7 -3.67 -5.31 9.97
N PHE A 8 -4.16 -5.89 8.87
CA PHE A 8 -4.64 -5.16 7.71
C PHE A 8 -6.16 -5.17 7.62
N GLU A 9 -6.74 -4.00 7.36
CA GLU A 9 -8.19 -3.83 7.13
C GLU A 9 -8.49 -3.47 5.66
N GLU A 10 -7.52 -2.90 4.95
CA GLU A 10 -7.68 -2.50 3.56
C GLU A 10 -7.76 -3.70 2.61
N LYS A 11 -8.16 -3.44 1.36
CA LYS A 11 -8.28 -4.47 0.31
C LYS A 11 -7.64 -4.00 -0.99
N GLY A 12 -7.09 -4.93 -1.76
CA GLY A 12 -6.41 -4.64 -3.03
C GLY A 12 -5.11 -3.84 -2.81
N LEU A 13 -4.74 -2.98 -3.77
CA LEU A 13 -3.50 -2.19 -3.71
C LEU A 13 -3.43 -1.21 -2.52
N SER A 14 -4.54 -0.95 -1.84
CA SER A 14 -4.57 -0.07 -0.67
C SER A 14 -3.92 -0.69 0.56
N VAL A 15 -3.79 -2.03 0.61
CA VAL A 15 -3.06 -2.75 1.67
C VAL A 15 -1.59 -2.33 1.72
N GLU A 16 -0.97 -2.06 0.56
CA GLU A 16 0.43 -1.63 0.50
C GLU A 16 0.63 -0.27 1.17
N SER A 17 -0.30 0.65 0.94
CA SER A 17 -0.29 1.95 1.62
C SER A 17 -0.49 1.80 3.13
N GLU A 18 -1.47 0.99 3.56
CA GLU A 18 -1.70 0.67 4.97
C GLU A 18 -0.46 0.05 5.63
N MET A 19 0.21 -0.88 4.95
CA MET A 19 1.46 -1.51 5.42
C MET A 19 2.53 -0.48 5.76
N GLN A 20 2.72 0.54 4.91
CA GLN A 20 3.68 1.61 5.17
C GLN A 20 3.29 2.44 6.40
N PHE A 21 2.00 2.75 6.57
CA PHE A 21 1.51 3.46 7.75
C PHE A 21 1.69 2.64 9.04
N LEU A 22 1.38 1.34 9.02
CA LEU A 22 1.54 0.43 10.15
C LEU A 22 3.02 0.21 10.49
N ALA A 23 3.89 0.08 9.49
CA ALA A 23 5.32 -0.03 9.71
C ALA A 23 5.87 1.20 10.44
N LYS A 24 5.49 2.40 10.00
CA LYS A 24 5.83 3.66 10.69
C LYS A 24 5.25 3.73 12.10
N LYS A 25 3.97 3.37 12.29
CA LYS A 25 3.29 3.38 13.60
C LYS A 25 3.98 2.47 14.61
N ASN A 26 4.38 1.28 14.17
CA ASN A 26 5.04 0.27 15.00
C ASN A 26 6.57 0.44 15.08
N LYS A 27 7.13 1.55 14.56
CA LYS A 27 8.57 1.85 14.56
C LYS A 27 9.41 0.70 13.95
N LEU A 28 8.89 0.05 12.92
CA LEU A 28 9.60 -1.03 12.23
C LEU A 28 10.71 -0.44 11.36
N ARG A 29 11.87 -1.12 11.32
CA ARG A 29 12.93 -0.81 10.36
C ARG A 29 12.51 -1.34 8.99
N MET A 30 12.66 -0.51 7.96
CA MET A 30 12.32 -0.82 6.57
C MET A 30 13.58 -0.73 5.71
N LEU A 31 13.69 -1.61 4.72
CA LEU A 31 14.72 -1.61 3.69
C LEU A 31 14.04 -1.89 2.36
N GLU A 32 14.42 -1.16 1.31
CA GLU A 32 14.01 -1.47 -0.05
C GLU A 32 14.99 -2.44 -0.69
N ILE A 33 14.46 -3.45 -1.38
CA ILE A 33 15.26 -4.41 -2.13
C ILE A 33 14.85 -4.27 -3.60
N PRO A 34 15.80 -4.10 -4.53
CA PRO A 34 15.47 -3.98 -5.95
C PRO A 34 14.91 -5.30 -6.46
N ILE A 35 13.75 -5.23 -7.12
CA ILE A 35 13.10 -6.35 -7.80
C ILE A 35 12.81 -5.90 -9.22
N THR A 36 13.11 -6.74 -10.21
CA THR A 36 12.84 -6.48 -11.62
C THR A 36 11.90 -7.54 -12.16
N THR A 37 10.87 -7.10 -12.87
CA THR A 37 9.93 -7.99 -13.56
C THR A 37 9.63 -7.46 -14.95
N LEU A 38 9.46 -8.36 -15.91
CA LEU A 38 9.02 -8.05 -17.27
C LEU A 38 7.56 -8.47 -17.41
N TYR A 39 6.68 -7.52 -17.74
CA TYR A 39 5.29 -7.79 -18.06
C TYR A 39 5.10 -7.65 -19.57
N GLU A 40 5.09 -8.78 -20.27
CA GLU A 40 4.92 -8.81 -21.74
C GLU A 40 3.45 -8.62 -22.15
N GLU A 41 2.52 -8.87 -21.23
CA GLU A 41 1.09 -8.79 -21.48
C GLU A 41 0.52 -7.36 -21.34
N ARG A 42 -0.57 -7.10 -22.06
CA ARG A 42 -1.32 -5.85 -21.95
C ARG A 42 -1.99 -5.76 -20.57
N ALA A 43 -1.97 -4.57 -19.96
CA ALA A 43 -2.63 -4.34 -18.68
C ALA A 43 -4.10 -4.76 -18.72
N LYS A 44 -4.51 -5.66 -17.80
CA LYS A 44 -5.88 -6.18 -17.69
C LYS A 44 -6.92 -5.11 -17.34
N ARG A 45 -6.49 -3.97 -16.78
CA ARG A 45 -7.34 -2.84 -16.39
C ARG A 45 -6.64 -1.53 -16.74
N SER A 46 -7.41 -0.47 -16.93
CA SER A 46 -6.85 0.86 -17.20
C SER A 46 -5.98 1.33 -16.01
N PRO A 47 -4.68 1.61 -16.22
CA PRO A 47 -3.77 2.05 -15.17
C PRO A 47 -4.19 3.37 -14.53
N LEU A 48 -4.80 4.28 -15.31
CA LEU A 48 -5.24 5.59 -14.82
C LEU A 48 -6.36 5.44 -13.78
N PHE A 49 -7.45 4.74 -14.14
CA PHE A 49 -8.56 4.51 -13.21
C PHE A 49 -8.10 3.75 -11.97
N HIS A 50 -7.19 2.80 -12.12
CA HIS A 50 -6.65 2.06 -10.98
C HIS A 50 -5.79 2.95 -10.08
N GLY A 51 -4.93 3.78 -10.65
CA GLY A 51 -4.09 4.74 -9.92
C GLY A 51 -4.92 5.77 -9.14
N PHE A 52 -5.99 6.31 -9.73
CA PHE A 52 -6.92 7.18 -9.02
C PHE A 52 -7.60 6.47 -7.82
N GLY A 53 -7.95 5.19 -7.98
CA GLY A 53 -8.49 4.38 -6.88
C GLY A 53 -7.52 4.26 -5.70
N VAL A 54 -6.24 4.04 -5.98
CA VAL A 54 -5.18 4.01 -4.94
C VAL A 54 -5.02 5.38 -4.29
N LEU A 55 -4.95 6.45 -5.07
CA LEU A 55 -4.79 7.82 -4.56
C LEU A 55 -5.90 8.21 -3.58
N ILE A 56 -7.17 7.97 -3.95
CA ILE A 56 -8.32 8.27 -3.10
C ILE A 56 -8.22 7.52 -1.77
N ARG A 57 -7.79 6.25 -1.79
CA ARG A 57 -7.60 5.44 -0.57
C ARG A 57 -6.50 6.01 0.33
N VAL A 58 -5.38 6.45 -0.23
CA VAL A 58 -4.30 7.10 0.53
C VAL A 58 -4.82 8.36 1.22
N VAL A 59 -5.58 9.20 0.51
CA VAL A 59 -6.20 10.41 1.09
C VAL A 59 -7.14 10.03 2.25
N LEU A 60 -8.00 9.03 2.07
CA LEU A 60 -8.89 8.56 3.13
C LEU A 60 -8.13 8.03 4.36
N LEU A 61 -7.03 7.29 4.16
CA LEU A 61 -6.18 6.81 5.25
C LEU A 61 -5.56 7.98 6.03
N ILE A 62 -5.11 9.03 5.34
CA ILE A 62 -4.58 10.24 5.98
C ILE A 62 -5.67 10.95 6.79
N LEU A 63 -6.87 11.12 6.21
CA LEU A 63 -8.00 11.77 6.89
C LEU A 63 -8.46 10.98 8.13
N ARG A 64 -8.56 9.65 8.04
CA ARG A 64 -8.90 8.76 9.17
C ARG A 64 -7.89 8.86 10.31
N LYS A 65 -6.62 9.13 9.99
CA LYS A 65 -5.54 9.27 10.97
C LYS A 65 -5.52 10.62 11.67
N ASN A 66 -6.00 11.69 11.03
CA ASN A 66 -6.04 13.04 11.59
C ASN A 66 -7.29 13.31 12.46
N LYS A 67 -8.14 12.31 12.63
CA LYS A 67 -9.29 12.30 13.54
C LYS A 67 -8.91 11.58 14.82
#